data_AF-A0A1H7DQ04-F1
#
_entry.id   AF-A0A1H7DQ04-F1
#
_cell.length_a   1.000
_cell.length_b   1.000
_cell.length_c   1.000
_cell.angle_alpha   90.00
_cell.angle_beta   90.00
_cell.angle_gamma   90.00
#
_symmetry.space_group_name_H-M   'P 1'
#
loop_
_entity.id
_entity.type
_entity.pdbx_description
1 polymer ?
#
loop_
_entity_poly.entity_id
_entity_poly.type
_entity_poly.pdbx_seq_one_letter_code
_entity_poly.pdbx_strand_id
1 'polypeptide(L)'
;MAHLTLRIEDDIAEAIDMLAKAAGMTRSKWISRAIRDALTARPEEVRDVPPMEGVSKMLSLRFPVEELAAMELVAHSAGMTRAQWIKRTLRWQLWDRAGELRLIPSSHRSIIKLVSQVRAIGRSLNQAVKAMNAANRPESLLEVHRVAGEVIAMEGRLSSTINQAASGLTAIASGEVYYWTGRQRRLPDLIGTDRVSHEIES
;
A
#
# COMPACT_ATOMS: atom_id res chain seq x y z
N MET A 1 14.41 -9.66 -33.82
CA MET A 1 15.06 -9.65 -32.50
C MET A 1 15.52 -8.24 -32.19
N ALA A 2 15.44 -7.78 -30.94
CA ALA A 2 16.03 -6.50 -30.56
C ALA A 2 17.57 -6.59 -30.58
N HIS A 3 18.24 -5.54 -31.05
CA HIS A 3 19.70 -5.43 -31.06
C HIS A 3 20.14 -4.48 -29.94
N LEU A 4 21.14 -4.89 -29.16
CA LEU A 4 21.69 -4.10 -28.06
C LEU A 4 23.19 -3.89 -28.29
N THR A 5 23.62 -2.63 -28.33
CA THR A 5 25.03 -2.25 -28.37
C THR A 5 25.42 -1.67 -27.01
N LEU A 6 26.45 -2.22 -26.38
CA LEU A 6 26.95 -1.79 -25.07
C LEU A 6 28.41 -1.36 -25.20
N ARG A 7 28.79 -0.31 -24.47
CA ARG A 7 30.20 0.00 -24.19
C ARG A 7 30.49 -0.45 -22.78
N ILE A 8 31.54 -1.25 -22.64
CA ILE A 8 32.05 -1.76 -21.36
C ILE A 8 33.55 -1.53 -21.34
N GLU A 9 34.11 -1.45 -20.13
CA GLU A 9 35.54 -1.35 -19.94
C GLU A 9 36.23 -2.67 -20.36
N ASP A 10 37.49 -2.57 -20.79
CA ASP A 10 38.22 -3.70 -21.38
C ASP A 10 38.43 -4.85 -20.39
N ASP A 11 38.63 -4.52 -19.11
CA ASP A 11 38.76 -5.48 -18.01
C ASP A 11 37.46 -6.27 -17.77
N ILE A 12 36.30 -5.62 -17.87
CA ILE A 12 34.99 -6.28 -17.80
C ILE A 12 34.80 -7.20 -19.00
N ALA A 13 35.20 -6.76 -20.20
CA ALA A 13 35.11 -7.58 -21.40
C ALA A 13 35.94 -8.87 -21.27
N GLU A 14 37.17 -8.76 -20.75
CA GLU A 14 38.05 -9.90 -20.49
C GLU A 14 37.47 -10.84 -19.44
N ALA A 15 36.93 -10.30 -18.34
CA ALA A 15 36.26 -11.11 -17.31
C ALA A 15 35.07 -11.90 -17.87
N ILE A 16 34.27 -11.28 -18.74
CA ILE A 16 33.15 -11.96 -19.42
C ILE A 16 33.66 -13.10 -20.31
N ASP A 17 34.75 -12.90 -21.06
CA ASP A 17 35.32 -13.94 -21.92
C ASP A 17 35.80 -15.15 -21.14
N MET A 18 36.49 -14.91 -20.01
CA MET A 18 36.91 -15.99 -19.11
C MET A 18 35.71 -16.80 -18.59
N LEU A 19 34.65 -16.11 -18.14
CA LEU A 19 33.44 -16.74 -17.63
C LEU A 19 32.66 -17.49 -18.71
N ALA A 20 32.60 -16.94 -19.93
CA ALA A 20 31.98 -17.60 -21.08
C ALA A 20 32.73 -18.87 -21.45
N LYS A 21 34.07 -18.82 -21.53
CA LYS A 21 34.92 -19.97 -21.81
C LYS A 21 34.79 -21.06 -20.75
N ALA A 22 34.84 -20.70 -19.47
CA ALA A 22 34.66 -21.63 -18.36
C ALA A 22 33.28 -22.32 -18.38
N ALA A 23 32.24 -21.61 -18.85
CA ALA A 23 30.89 -22.16 -19.01
C ALA A 23 30.66 -22.92 -20.33
N GLY A 24 31.66 -23.02 -21.22
CA GLY A 24 31.51 -23.62 -22.56
C GLY A 24 30.56 -22.85 -23.48
N MET A 25 30.47 -21.53 -23.32
CA MET A 25 29.56 -20.66 -24.05
C MET A 25 30.30 -19.61 -24.88
N THR A 26 29.65 -19.10 -25.93
CA THR A 26 30.11 -17.87 -26.59
C THR A 26 29.82 -16.67 -25.69
N ARG A 27 30.62 -15.59 -25.84
CA ARG A 27 30.42 -14.31 -25.12
C ARG A 27 28.96 -13.86 -25.14
N SER A 28 28.35 -13.79 -26.33
CA SER A 28 26.96 -13.33 -26.50
C SER A 28 25.95 -14.24 -25.80
N LYS A 29 26.16 -15.57 -25.83
CA LYS A 29 25.28 -16.53 -25.16
C LYS A 29 25.38 -16.41 -23.65
N TRP A 30 26.58 -16.22 -23.12
CA TRP A 30 26.81 -16.01 -21.70
C TRP A 30 26.17 -14.70 -21.21
N ILE A 31 26.37 -13.59 -21.93
CA ILE A 31 25.75 -12.28 -21.62
C ILE A 31 24.23 -12.40 -21.64
N SER A 32 23.66 -13.04 -22.66
CA SER A 32 22.20 -13.21 -22.77
C SER A 32 21.63 -14.03 -21.61
N ARG A 33 22.36 -15.07 -21.15
CA ARG A 33 21.98 -15.85 -19.96
C ARG A 33 22.05 -14.98 -18.70
N ALA A 34 23.16 -14.27 -18.49
CA ALA A 34 23.34 -13.41 -17.32
C ALA A 34 22.26 -12.31 -17.22
N ILE A 35 21.88 -11.69 -18.35
CA ILE A 35 20.78 -10.72 -18.40
C ILE A 35 19.45 -11.39 -18.01
N ARG A 36 19.16 -12.57 -18.56
CA ARG A 36 17.93 -13.31 -18.23
C ARG A 36 17.86 -13.66 -16.75
N ASP A 37 18.96 -14.16 -16.19
CA ASP A 37 19.05 -14.56 -14.79
C ASP A 37 18.86 -13.33 -13.88
N ALA A 38 19.51 -12.21 -14.22
CA ALA A 38 19.36 -10.95 -13.49
C ALA A 38 17.94 -10.38 -13.54
N LEU A 39 17.27 -10.43 -14.70
CA LEU A 39 15.88 -10.00 -14.84
C LEU A 39 14.92 -10.88 -14.01
N THR A 40 15.20 -12.18 -13.94
CA THR A 40 14.36 -13.13 -13.20
C THR A 40 14.56 -13.00 -11.69
N ALA A 41 15.77 -12.64 -11.24
CA ALA A 41 16.10 -12.49 -9.83
C ALA A 41 15.56 -11.19 -9.20
N ARG A 42 15.04 -10.26 -10.00
CA ARG A 42 14.64 -8.91 -9.54
C ARG A 42 13.25 -8.48 -10.04
N PRO A 43 12.21 -9.31 -9.92
CA PRO A 43 10.87 -8.99 -10.43
C PRO A 43 10.29 -7.71 -9.82
N GLU A 44 10.68 -7.37 -8.58
CA GLU A 44 10.26 -6.18 -7.85
C GLU A 44 10.96 -4.87 -8.27
N GLU A 45 12.07 -4.96 -9.02
CA GLU A 45 12.76 -3.78 -9.57
C GLU A 45 12.07 -3.25 -10.83
N VAL A 46 11.29 -4.09 -11.53
CA VAL A 46 10.47 -3.68 -12.69
C VAL A 46 9.22 -2.97 -12.18
N ARG A 47 9.10 -1.67 -12.47
CA ARG A 47 8.00 -0.82 -12.00
C ARG A 47 7.21 -0.23 -13.15
N ASP A 48 5.94 0.04 -12.88
CA ASP A 48 4.98 0.63 -13.82
C ASP A 48 5.25 2.14 -13.93
N VAL A 49 6.36 2.48 -14.59
CA VAL A 49 6.68 3.87 -14.91
C VAL A 49 5.86 4.23 -16.16
N PRO A 50 5.11 5.35 -16.15
CA PRO A 50 4.36 5.77 -17.32
C PRO A 50 5.27 5.82 -18.56
N PRO A 51 4.75 5.42 -19.74
CA PRO A 51 5.50 5.57 -20.98
C PRO A 51 5.94 7.02 -21.12
N MET A 52 7.24 7.23 -21.33
CA MET A 52 7.83 8.57 -21.43
C MET A 52 7.48 9.19 -22.78
N GLU A 53 6.25 9.66 -22.92
CA GLU A 53 5.80 10.45 -24.06
C GLU A 53 5.93 11.94 -23.71
N GLY A 54 7.04 12.56 -24.08
CA GLY A 54 7.23 14.01 -23.92
C GLY A 54 8.67 14.47 -23.76
N VAL A 55 8.86 15.79 -23.85
CA VAL A 55 10.17 16.45 -23.65
C VAL A 55 10.49 16.52 -22.16
N SER A 56 11.66 16.02 -21.77
CA SER A 56 12.14 16.13 -20.38
C SER A 56 12.43 17.58 -20.00
N LYS A 57 11.98 18.01 -18.81
CA LYS A 57 12.35 19.32 -18.24
C LYS A 57 13.41 19.17 -17.15
N MET A 58 14.28 20.18 -17.03
CA MET A 58 15.31 20.22 -15.99
C MET A 58 14.69 20.61 -14.65
N LEU A 59 15.01 19.84 -13.61
CA LEU A 59 14.70 20.15 -12.21
C LEU A 59 15.99 20.59 -11.52
N SER A 60 16.00 21.81 -10.97
CA SER A 60 17.13 22.34 -10.20
C SER A 60 16.78 22.34 -8.72
N LEU A 61 17.61 21.70 -7.90
CA LEU A 61 17.45 21.59 -6.45
C LEU A 61 18.76 21.98 -5.76
N ARG A 62 18.65 22.61 -4.59
CA ARG A 62 19.80 22.95 -3.75
C ARG A 62 19.78 22.10 -2.50
N PHE A 63 20.92 21.47 -2.21
CA PHE A 63 21.15 20.67 -1.02
C PHE A 63 22.43 21.14 -0.31
N PRO A 64 22.54 20.96 1.01
CA PRO A 64 23.81 21.07 1.73
C PRO A 64 24.86 20.13 1.14
N VAL A 65 26.14 20.49 1.29
CA VAL A 65 27.26 19.74 0.71
C VAL A 65 27.36 18.34 1.32
N GLU A 66 27.05 18.22 2.61
CA GLU A 66 27.07 16.99 3.38
C GLU A 66 26.02 16.00 2.86
N GLU A 67 24.83 16.49 2.53
CA GLU A 67 23.77 15.68 1.93
C GLU A 67 24.16 15.19 0.54
N LEU A 68 24.77 16.06 -0.28
CA LEU A 68 25.26 15.66 -1.61
C LEU A 68 26.33 14.58 -1.53
N ALA A 69 27.23 14.65 -0.55
CA ALA A 69 28.24 13.62 -0.32
C ALA A 69 27.61 12.29 0.10
N ALA A 70 26.61 12.32 0.98
CA ALA A 70 25.87 11.12 1.38
C ALA A 70 25.14 10.48 0.18
N MET A 71 24.49 11.29 -0.67
CA MET A 71 23.84 10.80 -1.89
C MET A 71 24.85 10.15 -2.85
N GLU A 72 26.03 10.73 -3.02
CA GLU A 72 27.08 10.18 -3.88
C GLU A 72 27.57 8.82 -3.37
N LEU A 73 27.80 8.71 -2.06
CA LEU A 73 28.23 7.46 -1.44
C LEU A 73 27.22 6.33 -1.67
N VAL A 74 25.93 6.59 -1.42
CA VAL A 74 24.88 5.60 -1.61
C VAL A 74 24.72 5.25 -3.08
N ALA A 75 24.78 6.24 -3.98
CA ALA A 75 24.71 6.01 -5.41
C ALA A 75 25.85 5.10 -5.89
N HIS A 76 27.09 5.39 -5.47
CA HIS A 76 28.26 4.60 -5.83
C HIS A 76 28.15 3.15 -5.34
N SER A 77 27.68 2.93 -4.10
CA SER A 77 27.44 1.59 -3.56
C SER A 77 26.44 0.77 -4.38
N ALA A 78 25.54 1.45 -5.11
CA ALA A 78 24.55 0.84 -6.00
C ALA A 78 25.01 0.77 -7.47
N GLY A 79 26.25 1.16 -7.79
CA GLY A 79 26.76 1.24 -9.16
C GLY A 79 26.06 2.31 -10.01
N MET A 80 25.61 3.39 -9.37
CA MET A 80 24.85 4.47 -10.00
C MET A 80 25.56 5.82 -9.83
N THR A 81 25.37 6.71 -10.78
CA THR A 81 25.63 8.14 -10.55
C THR A 81 24.61 8.71 -9.57
N ARG A 82 24.97 9.76 -8.83
CA ARG A 82 24.03 10.49 -7.96
C ARG A 82 22.73 10.86 -8.66
N ALA A 83 22.80 11.33 -9.92
CA ALA A 83 21.62 11.69 -10.69
C ALA A 83 20.72 10.48 -11.00
N GLN A 84 21.29 9.32 -11.34
CA GLN A 84 20.54 8.08 -11.55
C GLN A 84 19.89 7.60 -10.24
N TRP A 85 20.61 7.67 -9.12
CA TRP A 85 20.10 7.29 -7.82
C TRP A 85 18.96 8.20 -7.35
N ILE A 86 19.08 9.53 -7.50
CA ILE A 86 18.01 10.49 -7.18
C ILE A 86 16.79 10.21 -8.05
N LYS A 87 16.96 10.05 -9.37
CA LYS A 87 15.86 9.70 -10.28
C LYS A 87 15.20 8.40 -9.83
N ARG A 88 15.97 7.34 -9.55
CA ARG A 88 15.45 6.06 -9.04
C ARG A 88 14.66 6.24 -7.75
N THR A 89 15.14 7.05 -6.81
CA THR A 89 14.48 7.31 -5.53
C THR A 89 13.16 8.09 -5.71
N LEU A 90 13.15 9.12 -6.55
CA LEU A 90 11.93 9.83 -6.92
C LEU A 90 10.95 8.90 -7.65
N ARG A 91 11.44 8.08 -8.58
CA ARG A 91 10.64 7.07 -9.28
C ARG A 91 10.04 6.07 -8.30
N TRP A 92 10.83 5.65 -7.32
CA TRP A 92 10.40 4.75 -6.28
C TRP A 92 9.30 5.34 -5.41
N GLN A 93 9.40 6.64 -5.12
CA GLN A 93 8.38 7.35 -4.37
C GLN A 93 7.07 7.51 -5.16
N LEU A 94 7.17 7.69 -6.48
CA LEU A 94 6.02 8.03 -7.34
C LEU A 94 5.34 6.82 -7.97
N TRP A 95 6.08 5.75 -8.28
CA TRP A 95 5.63 4.63 -9.13
C TRP A 95 5.89 3.25 -8.53
N ASP A 96 6.13 3.16 -7.22
CA ASP A 96 5.81 1.89 -6.54
C ASP A 96 4.29 1.79 -6.39
N ARG A 97 3.74 0.59 -6.20
CA ARG A 97 2.30 0.40 -5.97
C ARG A 97 1.78 1.11 -4.70
N ALA A 98 2.64 1.75 -3.90
CA ALA A 98 2.31 2.64 -2.78
C ALA A 98 2.24 4.13 -3.18
N GLY A 99 2.45 4.46 -4.46
CA GLY A 99 2.04 5.73 -5.05
C GLY A 99 0.52 5.95 -5.02
N GLU A 100 -0.27 4.91 -4.73
CA GLU A 100 -1.71 5.03 -4.56
C GLU A 100 -2.15 5.45 -3.15
N LEU A 101 -1.40 5.23 -2.06
CA LEU A 101 -1.79 5.79 -0.75
C LEU A 101 -0.65 5.63 0.29
N ARG A 102 0.22 6.63 0.39
CA ARG A 102 1.01 6.81 1.62
C ARG A 102 0.17 7.54 2.65
N LEU A 103 -0.58 6.75 3.42
CA LEU A 103 -1.21 7.22 4.65
C LEU A 103 -0.13 7.84 5.55
N ILE A 104 -0.39 9.02 6.12
CA ILE A 104 0.46 9.51 7.21
C ILE A 104 0.49 8.44 8.32
N PRO A 105 1.62 8.25 9.03
CA PRO A 105 1.76 7.15 9.99
C PRO A 105 0.65 7.08 11.06
N SER A 106 0.05 8.23 11.42
CA SER A 106 -1.11 8.30 12.31
C SER A 106 -2.37 7.69 11.67
N SER A 107 -2.66 8.01 10.41
CA SER A 107 -3.78 7.45 9.65
C SER A 107 -3.65 5.94 9.47
N HIS A 108 -2.44 5.46 9.16
CA HIS A 108 -2.17 4.03 9.05
C HIS A 108 -2.45 3.28 10.36
N ARG A 109 -1.95 3.81 11.49
CA ARG A 109 -2.23 3.23 12.82
C ARG A 109 -3.72 3.25 13.15
N SER A 110 -4.42 4.33 12.84
CA SER A 110 -5.87 4.44 13.08
C SER A 110 -6.68 3.45 12.23
N ILE A 111 -6.30 3.25 10.96
CA ILE A 111 -6.94 2.26 10.08
C ILE A 111 -6.72 0.83 10.60
N ILE A 112 -5.51 0.48 11.05
CA ILE A 112 -5.23 -0.82 11.68
C ILE A 112 -6.13 -1.04 12.90
N LYS A 113 -6.29 -0.02 13.75
CA LYS A 113 -7.17 -0.07 14.92
C LYS A 113 -8.63 -0.32 14.52
N LEU A 114 -9.14 0.39 13.51
CA LEU A 114 -10.50 0.20 13.00
C LEU A 114 -10.71 -1.20 12.43
N VAL A 115 -9.78 -1.71 11.63
CA VAL A 115 -9.85 -3.09 11.09
C VAL A 115 -9.88 -4.12 12.22
N SER A 116 -9.10 -3.92 13.29
CA SER A 116 -9.10 -4.82 14.45
C SER A 116 -10.46 -4.85 15.17
N GLN A 117 -11.10 -3.68 15.30
CA GLN A 117 -12.43 -3.54 15.90
C GLN A 117 -13.50 -4.24 15.04
N VAL A 118 -13.49 -4.02 13.73
CA VAL A 118 -14.41 -4.68 12.79
C VAL A 118 -14.25 -6.21 12.83
N ARG A 119 -13.02 -6.73 12.92
CA ARG A 119 -12.80 -8.18 13.08
C ARG A 119 -13.33 -8.73 14.40
N ALA A 120 -13.20 -7.99 15.49
CA ALA A 120 -13.73 -8.39 16.79
C ALA A 120 -15.26 -8.48 16.77
N ILE A 121 -15.90 -7.50 16.13
CA ILE A 121 -17.34 -7.50 15.86
C ILE A 121 -17.76 -8.75 15.10
N GLY A 122 -17.11 -9.05 13.97
CA GLY A 122 -17.46 -10.20 13.14
C GLY A 122 -17.36 -11.52 13.90
N ARG A 123 -16.37 -11.65 14.80
CA ARG A 123 -16.25 -12.82 15.69
C ARG A 123 -17.41 -12.91 16.68
N SER A 124 -17.77 -11.79 17.33
CA SER A 124 -18.89 -11.72 18.27
C SER A 124 -20.21 -12.08 17.59
N LEU A 125 -20.44 -11.55 16.38
CA LEU A 125 -21.64 -11.86 15.58
C LEU A 125 -21.73 -13.35 15.27
N ASN A 126 -20.64 -13.94 14.78
CA ASN A 126 -20.58 -15.35 14.47
C ASN A 126 -20.80 -16.25 15.70
N GLN A 127 -20.35 -15.81 16.88
CA GLN A 127 -20.60 -16.52 18.14
C GLN A 127 -22.08 -16.51 18.52
N ALA A 128 -22.77 -15.36 18.43
CA ALA A 128 -24.18 -15.32 18.78
C ALA A 128 -25.06 -16.07 17.78
N VAL A 129 -24.74 -16.02 16.47
CA VAL A 129 -25.42 -16.83 15.46
C VAL A 129 -25.26 -18.33 15.76
N LYS A 130 -24.04 -18.76 16.13
CA LYS A 130 -23.80 -20.15 16.54
C LYS A 130 -24.58 -20.52 17.81
N ALA A 131 -24.62 -19.63 18.80
CA ALA A 131 -25.37 -19.84 20.04
C ALA A 131 -26.88 -19.95 19.78
N MET A 132 -27.43 -19.09 18.91
CA MET A 132 -28.84 -19.11 18.50
C MET A 132 -29.18 -20.38 17.72
N ASN A 133 -28.32 -20.80 16.77
CA ASN A 133 -28.49 -22.06 16.06
C ASN A 133 -28.41 -23.28 16.99
N ALA A 134 -27.62 -23.21 18.07
CA ALA A 134 -27.57 -24.27 19.09
C ALA A 134 -28.80 -24.26 20.00
N ALA A 135 -29.34 -23.09 20.33
CA ALA A 135 -30.57 -22.93 21.11
C ALA A 135 -31.82 -23.41 20.36
N ASN A 136 -31.84 -23.28 19.03
CA ASN A 136 -32.98 -23.69 18.20
C ASN A 136 -33.00 -25.20 17.85
N ARG A 137 -32.12 -26.02 18.44
CA ARG A 137 -32.12 -27.47 18.23
C ARG A 137 -33.21 -28.12 19.09
N PRO A 138 -33.91 -29.17 18.59
CA PRO A 138 -35.04 -29.79 19.28
C PRO A 138 -34.72 -30.37 20.66
N GLU A 139 -33.44 -30.60 20.96
CA GLU A 139 -32.96 -31.19 22.22
C GLU A 139 -32.29 -30.15 23.14
N SER A 140 -32.41 -28.86 22.81
CA SER A 140 -31.70 -27.78 23.49
C SER A 140 -32.45 -27.29 24.73
N LEU A 141 -31.75 -27.19 25.86
CA LEU A 141 -32.27 -26.64 27.13
C LEU A 141 -32.23 -25.10 27.18
N LEU A 142 -31.83 -24.43 26.09
CA LEU A 142 -31.65 -22.97 26.03
C LEU A 142 -32.95 -22.28 25.60
N GLU A 143 -33.43 -21.33 26.41
CA GLU A 143 -34.58 -20.51 26.06
C GLU A 143 -34.24 -19.52 24.93
N VAL A 144 -34.82 -19.77 23.75
CA VAL A 144 -34.63 -18.98 22.52
C VAL A 144 -34.90 -17.47 22.73
N HIS A 145 -35.86 -17.12 23.60
CA HIS A 145 -36.18 -15.72 23.93
C HIS A 145 -35.03 -14.99 24.64
N ARG A 146 -34.26 -15.68 25.50
CA ARG A 146 -33.11 -15.09 26.20
C ARG A 146 -31.95 -14.84 25.24
N VAL A 147 -31.70 -15.79 24.34
CA VAL A 147 -30.64 -15.68 23.32
C VAL A 147 -30.98 -14.59 22.29
N ALA A 148 -32.26 -14.42 21.94
CA ALA A 148 -32.72 -13.35 21.07
C ALA A 148 -32.46 -11.95 21.66
N GLY A 149 -32.68 -11.77 22.98
CA GLY A 149 -32.34 -10.51 23.67
C GLY A 149 -30.85 -10.17 23.64
N GLU A 150 -29.98 -11.18 23.81
CA GLU A 150 -28.52 -11.01 23.70
C GLU A 150 -28.07 -10.65 22.27
N VAL A 151 -28.76 -11.17 21.24
CA VAL A 151 -28.52 -10.84 19.83
C VAL A 151 -28.96 -9.41 19.49
N ILE A 152 -30.14 -8.96 19.95
CA ILE A 152 -30.63 -7.59 19.75
C ILE A 152 -29.73 -6.57 20.46
N ALA A 153 -29.32 -6.86 21.71
CA ALA A 153 -28.37 -6.01 22.41
C ALA A 153 -27.00 -5.95 21.71
N MET A 154 -26.62 -7.01 20.99
CA MET A 154 -25.41 -7.03 20.18
C MET A 154 -25.55 -6.22 18.89
N GLU A 155 -26.74 -6.17 18.28
CA GLU A 155 -27.06 -5.30 17.13
C GLU A 155 -26.86 -3.82 17.48
N GLY A 156 -27.33 -3.37 18.65
CA GLY A 156 -27.12 -1.99 19.10
C GLY A 156 -25.63 -1.62 19.26
N ARG A 157 -24.83 -2.53 19.83
CA ARG A 157 -23.36 -2.36 19.93
C ARG A 157 -22.68 -2.40 18.57
N LEU A 158 -23.15 -3.26 17.67
CA LEU A 158 -22.66 -3.41 16.30
C LEU A 158 -22.85 -2.10 15.53
N SER A 159 -24.07 -1.56 15.50
CA SER A 159 -24.41 -0.31 14.82
C SER A 159 -23.61 0.87 15.37
N SER A 160 -23.46 0.98 16.69
CA SER A 160 -22.63 2.01 17.32
C SER A 160 -21.15 1.92 16.89
N THR A 161 -20.59 0.72 16.86
CA THR A 161 -19.17 0.53 16.52
C THR A 161 -18.92 0.73 15.03
N ILE A 162 -19.84 0.30 14.15
CA ILE A 162 -19.77 0.57 12.71
C ILE A 162 -19.82 2.08 12.45
N ASN A 163 -20.73 2.80 13.10
CA ASN A 163 -20.85 4.26 12.93
C ASN A 163 -19.59 4.99 13.42
N GLN A 164 -19.02 4.57 14.55
CA GLN A 164 -17.71 5.10 15.00
C GLN A 164 -16.59 4.79 14.01
N ALA A 165 -16.54 3.58 13.46
CA ALA A 165 -15.52 3.20 12.50
C ALA A 165 -15.66 3.98 11.19
N ALA A 166 -16.88 4.14 10.67
CA ALA A 166 -17.18 4.93 9.49
C ALA A 166 -16.82 6.41 9.70
N SER A 167 -17.18 6.99 10.85
CA SER A 167 -16.81 8.36 11.22
C SER A 167 -15.29 8.54 11.33
N GLY A 168 -14.59 7.58 11.95
CA GLY A 168 -13.13 7.57 12.06
C GLY A 168 -12.42 7.49 10.71
N LEU A 169 -12.84 6.57 9.84
CA LEU A 169 -12.33 6.45 8.46
C LEU A 169 -12.56 7.74 7.67
N THR A 170 -13.73 8.36 7.86
CA THR A 170 -14.11 9.60 7.20
C THR A 170 -13.24 10.78 7.65
N ALA A 171 -12.97 10.90 8.96
CA ALA A 171 -12.08 11.94 9.50
C ALA A 171 -10.63 11.76 9.01
N ILE A 172 -10.15 10.51 8.97
CA ILE A 172 -8.82 10.15 8.45
C ILE A 172 -8.72 10.52 6.96
N ALA A 173 -9.69 10.10 6.14
CA ALA A 173 -9.69 10.39 4.71
C ALA A 173 -9.73 11.90 4.43
N SER A 174 -10.53 12.66 5.18
CA SER A 174 -10.57 14.12 5.07
C SER A 174 -9.28 14.79 5.52
N GLY A 175 -8.63 14.29 6.57
CA GLY A 175 -7.33 14.76 7.04
C GLY A 175 -6.20 14.51 6.04
N GLU A 176 -6.17 13.34 5.41
CA GLU A 176 -5.25 13.00 4.32
C GLU A 176 -5.46 13.92 3.11
N VAL A 177 -6.70 14.09 2.66
CA VAL A 177 -7.02 14.97 1.52
C VAL A 177 -6.60 16.41 1.83
N TYR A 178 -6.87 16.91 3.03
CA TYR A 178 -6.45 18.26 3.43
C TYR A 178 -4.92 18.41 3.47
N TYR A 179 -4.22 17.46 4.09
CA TYR A 179 -2.76 17.49 4.19
C TYR A 179 -2.09 17.54 2.81
N TRP A 180 -2.58 16.76 1.85
CA TRP A 180 -1.97 16.66 0.52
C TRP A 180 -2.45 17.73 -0.47
N THR A 181 -3.68 18.24 -0.34
CA THR A 181 -4.29 19.12 -1.36
C THR A 181 -4.59 20.53 -0.88
N GLY A 182 -4.52 20.79 0.43
CA GLY A 182 -4.96 22.05 1.04
C GLY A 182 -6.46 22.33 0.93
N ARG A 183 -7.25 21.40 0.34
CA ARG A 183 -8.71 21.54 0.19
C ARG A 183 -9.42 20.70 1.24
N GLN A 184 -10.39 21.30 1.92
CA GLN A 184 -11.34 20.54 2.74
C GLN A 184 -12.32 19.78 1.82
N ARG A 185 -12.40 18.47 1.97
CA ARG A 185 -13.42 17.65 1.31
C ARG A 185 -14.74 17.82 2.05
N ARG A 186 -15.77 18.36 1.39
CA ARG A 186 -17.17 18.22 1.87
C ARG A 186 -17.63 16.81 1.55
N LEU A 187 -18.08 16.09 2.58
CA LEU A 187 -18.60 14.74 2.44
C LEU A 187 -20.09 14.80 2.07
N PRO A 188 -20.60 13.83 1.28
CA PRO A 188 -22.03 13.67 1.11
C PRO A 188 -22.67 13.21 2.42
N ASP A 189 -23.86 13.70 2.73
CA ASP A 189 -24.64 13.25 3.88
C ASP A 189 -24.87 11.73 3.80
N LEU A 190 -24.31 10.99 4.74
CA LEU A 190 -24.55 9.56 4.88
C LEU A 190 -25.93 9.38 5.52
N ILE A 191 -26.89 8.93 4.71
CA ILE A 191 -28.19 8.31 5.03
C ILE A 191 -28.76 8.66 6.41
N GLY A 192 -29.68 9.64 6.41
CA GLY A 192 -30.92 9.59 7.19
C GLY A 192 -30.80 9.48 8.71
N THR A 193 -30.24 10.49 9.37
CA THR A 193 -30.74 10.84 10.71
C THR A 193 -32.04 11.60 10.51
N ASP A 194 -33.15 10.88 10.46
CA ASP A 194 -34.48 11.48 10.56
C ASP A 194 -34.57 12.12 11.94
N ARG A 195 -34.40 13.45 11.97
CA ARG A 195 -34.72 14.26 13.14
C ARG A 195 -36.23 14.29 13.23
N VAL A 196 -36.80 13.31 13.94
CA VAL A 196 -38.13 13.47 14.52
C VAL A 196 -38.00 14.54 15.60
N SER A 197 -38.24 15.79 15.21
CA SER A 197 -38.55 16.87 16.13
C SER A 197 -39.83 16.48 16.86
N HIS A 198 -39.71 16.00 18.09
CA HIS A 198 -40.80 16.04 19.04
C HIS A 198 -41.06 17.52 19.38
N GLU A 199 -42.01 18.14 18.70
CA GLU A 199 -42.79 19.23 19.29
C GLU A 199 -43.83 18.59 20.20
N ILE A 200 -43.54 18.58 21.50
CA ILE A 200 -44.54 18.44 22.56
C ILE A 200 -44.86 19.84 23.05
N GLU A 201 -46.07 20.27 22.71
CA GLU A 201 -47.02 21.15 23.42
C GLU A 201 -46.56 22.51 23.95
N SER A 202 -47.24 23.57 23.48
CA SER A 202 -48.35 24.15 24.24
C SER A 202 -49.31 24.97 23.37
#